data_AF-A0A7G8IXN9-F1
#
_entry.id   AF-A0A7G8IXN9-F1
#
_cell.length_a   1.000
_cell.length_b   1.000
_cell.length_c   1.000
_cell.angle_alpha   90.00
_cell.angle_beta   90.00
_cell.angle_gamma   90.00
#
_symmetry.space_group_name_H-M   'P 1'
#
loop_
_entity.id
_entity.type
_entity.pdbx_description
1 polymer ?
#
loop_
_entity_poly.entity_id
_entity_poly.type
_entity_poly.pdbx_seq_one_letter_code
_entity_poly.pdbx_strand_id
1 'polypeptide(L)' 'MIDMNGSIQLTTEQQFQIEQFNRALDTTQDPEQLRHLARQLMQAWQTQKAATCWVLKQDIPPLMAPNG' A
#
# COMPACT_ATOMS: atom_id res chain seq x y z
N MET A 1 -1.26 -12.37 -2.26
CA MET A 1 -1.84 -13.68 -2.64
C MET A 1 -3.27 -13.38 -3.06
N ILE A 2 -3.70 -13.76 -4.27
CA ILE A 2 -5.09 -13.48 -4.71
C ILE A 2 -5.95 -14.62 -4.15
N ASP A 3 -6.95 -14.28 -3.34
CA ASP A 3 -7.91 -15.27 -2.84
C ASP A 3 -8.90 -15.70 -3.92
N MET A 4 -9.55 -16.85 -3.71
CA MET A 4 -10.53 -17.47 -4.60
C MET A 4 -11.68 -16.52 -5.02
N ASN A 5 -11.93 -15.43 -4.28
CA ASN A 5 -12.92 -14.40 -4.60
C ASN A 5 -12.34 -13.14 -5.30
N GLY A 6 -11.14 -13.20 -5.88
CA GLY A 6 -10.51 -12.08 -6.59
C GLY A 6 -10.09 -10.91 -5.68
N SER A 7 -10.10 -11.11 -4.36
CA SER A 7 -9.69 -10.10 -3.38
C SER A 7 -8.17 -10.19 -3.16
N ILE A 8 -7.49 -9.03 -3.19
CA ILE A 8 -6.06 -8.94 -2.85
C ILE A 8 -5.94 -9.19 -1.35
N GLN A 9 -5.45 -10.37 -0.95
CA GLN A 9 -5.14 -10.64 0.44
C GLN A 9 -3.81 -10.00 0.82
N LEU A 10 -3.79 -9.39 1.99
CA LEU A 10 -2.57 -8.88 2.62
C LEU A 10 -1.62 -10.05 2.89
N THR A 11 -0.35 -9.88 2.55
CA THR A 11 0.69 -10.85 2.91
C THR A 11 0.86 -10.90 4.44
N THR A 12 1.41 -12.00 4.97
CA THR A 12 1.71 -12.12 6.40
C THR A 12 2.55 -10.95 6.92
N GLU A 13 3.51 -10.49 6.12
CA GLU A 13 4.34 -9.33 6.46
C GLU A 13 3.53 -8.03 6.51
N GLN A 14 2.62 -7.81 5.57
CA GLN A 14 1.72 -6.64 5.59
C GLN A 14 0.79 -6.67 6.80
N GLN A 15 0.29 -7.85 7.19
CA GLN A 15 -0.54 -8.00 8.38
C GLN A 15 0.25 -7.66 9.65
N PHE A 16 1.50 -8.14 9.78
CA PHE A 16 2.36 -7.83 10.92
C PHE A 16 2.69 -6.33 11.00
N GLN A 17 2.97 -5.69 9.86
CA GLN A 17 3.20 -4.24 9.82
C GLN A 17 1.98 -3.46 10.32
N ILE A 18 0.76 -3.87 9.92
CA ILE A 18 -0.49 -3.25 10.41
C ILE A 18 -0.61 -3.42 11.93
N GLU A 19 -0.34 -4.60 12.48
CA GLU A 19 -0.38 -4.81 13.92
C GLU A 19 0.67 -3.96 14.66
N GLN A 20 1.88 -3.84 14.12
CA GLN A 20 2.91 -2.97 14.67
C GLN A 20 2.47 -1.51 14.69
N PHE A 21 1.85 -1.02 13.61
CA PHE A 21 1.32 0.34 13.54
C PHE A 21 0.17 0.57 14.53
N ASN A 22 -0.77 -0.37 14.62
CA ASN A 22 -1.87 -0.28 15.58
C ASN A 22 -1.35 -0.21 17.01
N ARG A 23 -0.38 -1.07 17.37
CA ARG A 23 0.25 -1.04 18.69
C ARG A 23 0.98 0.27 18.96
N ALA A 24 1.67 0.82 17.96
CA ALA A 24 2.31 2.11 18.08
C ALA A 24 1.28 3.22 18.33
N LEU A 25 0.14 3.21 17.63
CA LEU A 25 -0.96 4.16 17.86
C LEU A 25 -1.55 4.05 19.27
N ASP A 26 -1.84 2.83 19.73
CA ASP A 26 -2.45 2.58 21.05
C ASP A 26 -1.53 2.97 22.22
N THR A 27 -0.22 2.85 22.03
CA THR A 27 0.77 3.15 23.07
C THR A 27 1.27 4.60 23.05
N THR A 28 1.05 5.33 21.95
CA THR A 28 1.53 6.71 21.82
C THR A 28 0.57 7.68 22.52
N GLN A 29 1.06 8.32 23.58
CA GLN A 29 0.30 9.35 24.32
C GLN A 29 0.71 10.78 23.95
N ASP A 30 1.89 10.94 23.33
CA ASP A 30 2.38 12.25 22.92
C ASP A 30 1.78 12.67 21.56
N PRO A 31 1.11 13.85 21.49
CA PRO A 31 0.43 14.28 20.28
C PRO A 31 1.40 14.58 19.13
N GLU A 32 2.64 15.02 19.40
CA GLU A 32 3.62 15.27 18.34
C GLU A 32 4.12 13.95 17.75
N GLN A 33 4.41 12.95 18.58
CA GLN A 33 4.74 11.59 18.13
C GLN A 33 3.61 10.97 17.31
N LEU A 34 2.35 11.17 17.71
CA LEU A 34 1.20 10.68 16.95
C LEU A 34 1.11 11.37 15.58
N ARG A 35 1.38 12.69 15.50
CA ARG A 35 1.47 13.42 14.22
C ARG A 35 2.62 12.91 13.35
N HIS A 36 3.74 12.53 13.93
CA HIS A 36 4.85 11.92 13.20
C HIS A 36 4.49 10.52 12.66
N LEU A 37 3.82 9.70 13.46
CA LEU A 37 3.35 8.37 13.06
C LEU A 37 2.32 8.46 11.93
N ALA A 38 1.35 9.38 12.05
CA ALA A 38 0.35 9.63 11.02
C ALA A 38 0.99 10.08 9.68
N ARG A 39 2.03 10.92 9.74
CA ARG A 39 2.77 11.35 8.55
C ARG A 39 3.49 10.19 7.86
N GLN A 40 4.10 9.29 8.64
CA GLN A 40 4.76 8.09 8.10
C GLN A 40 3.75 7.16 7.43
N LEU A 41 2.59 6.93 8.06
CA LEU A 41 1.53 6.10 7.50
C LEU A 41 0.98 6.68 6.18
N MET A 42 0.80 8.00 6.12
CA MET A 42 0.39 8.68 4.89
C MET A 42 1.42 8.51 3.76
N GLN A 43 2.71 8.66 4.04
CA GLN A 43 3.78 8.48 3.04
C GLN A 43 3.86 7.04 2.55
N ALA A 44 3.78 6.06 3.46
CA ALA A 44 3.78 4.64 3.11
C ALA A 44 2.59 4.30 2.20
N TRP A 45 1.39 4.78 2.54
CA TRP A 45 0.19 4.58 1.73
C TRP A 45 0.32 5.19 0.32
N GLN A 46 0.79 6.44 0.22
CA GLN A 46 1.00 7.08 -1.08
C GLN A 46 2.03 6.33 -1.93
N THR A 47 3.09 5.82 -1.30
CA THR A 47 4.13 5.02 -1.98
C THR A 47 3.56 3.72 -2.52
N GLN A 48 2.77 2.99 -1.71
CA GLN A 48 2.10 1.78 -2.16
C GLN A 48 1.14 2.07 -3.32
N LYS A 49 0.34 3.13 -3.21
CA LYS A 49 -0.58 3.56 -4.27
C LYS A 49 0.16 3.89 -5.57
N ALA A 50 1.29 4.60 -5.49
CA ALA A 50 2.11 4.93 -6.65
C ALA A 50 2.70 3.67 -7.30
N ALA A 51 3.21 2.72 -6.50
CA ALA A 51 3.71 1.45 -7.00
C ALA A 51 2.62 0.62 -7.69
N THR A 52 1.42 0.50 -7.08
CA THR A 52 0.28 -0.17 -7.70
C THR A 52 -0.14 0.52 -9.00
N CYS A 53 -0.21 1.85 -9.02
CA CYS A 53 -0.56 2.62 -10.21
C CYS A 53 0.47 2.42 -11.34
N TRP A 54 1.76 2.33 -11.01
CA TRP A 54 2.82 2.07 -11.99
C TRP A 54 2.70 0.67 -12.60
N VAL A 55 2.48 -0.37 -11.78
CA VAL A 55 2.26 -1.74 -12.26
C VAL A 55 1.04 -1.80 -13.20
N LEU A 56 -0.08 -1.18 -12.83
CA LEU A 56 -1.28 -1.16 -13.68
C LEU A 56 -1.07 -0.40 -15.00
N LYS A 57 -0.23 0.64 -15.01
CA LYS A 57 0.12 1.38 -16.23
C LYS A 57 1.09 0.63 -17.15
N GLN A 58 1.83 -0.35 -16.63
CA GLN A 58 2.71 -1.19 -17.44
C GLN A 58 1.96 -2.27 -18.22
N ASP A 59 0.70 -2.57 -17.87
CA ASP A 59 -0.17 -3.54 -18.56
C ASP A 59 -0.80 -2.96 -19.85
N ILE A 60 -0.05 -2.14 -20.59
CA ILE A 60 -0.45 -1.68 -21.93
C ILE A 60 0.26 -2.60 -22.95
N PRO A 61 -0.42 -3.62 -23.50
CA PRO A 61 0.18 -4.45 -24.54
C PRO A 61 0.47 -3.62 -25.81
N PRO A 62 1.67 -3.71 -26.40
CA PRO A 62 2.04 -2.99 -27.62
C PRO A 62 1.47 -3.66 -28.89
N LEU A 63 0.15 -3.87 -28.97
CA LEU A 63 -0.49 -4.59 -30.09
C LEU A 63 -1.57 -3.80 -30.85
N MET A 64 -1.66 -2.49 -30.65
CA MET A 64 -2.48 -1.60 -31.47
C MET A 64 -1.68 -0.40 -31.99
N ALA A 65 -0.54 -0.68 -32.63
CA ALA A 65 -0.05 0.22 -33.66
C ALA A 65 -0.70 -0.24 -34.98
N PRO A 66 -1.64 0.52 -35.57
CA PRO A 66 -2.05 0.27 -36.94
C PRO A 66 -0.82 0.55 -37.83
N ASN A 67 -0.16 -0.51 -38.30
CA ASN A 67 0.74 -0.40 -39.43
C ASN A 67 -0.09 0.11 -40.62
N GLY A 68 0.47 1.10 -41.32
CA GLY A 68 -0.15 1.70 -42.50
C GLY A 68 -0.29 0.76 -43.69
#